data_AF-A0AAD4IK94-F1
#
_entry.id   AF-A0AAD4IK94-F1
#
_cell.length_a   1.000
_cell.length_b   1.000
_cell.length_c   1.000
_cell.angle_alpha   90.00
_cell.angle_beta   90.00
_cell.angle_gamma   90.00
#
_symmetry.space_group_name_H-M   'P 1'
#
loop_
_entity.id
_entity.type
_entity.pdbx_description
1 polymer ?
#
loop_
_entity_poly.entity_id
_entity_poly.type
_entity_poly.pdbx_seq_one_letter_code
_entity_poly.pdbx_strand_id
1 'polypeptide(L)'
;MTIGTYRILRHPEKYQRLKAELKEAWPNLEDRPPSKAFEKLPYLTAVIKEALRTAPTTTSEFSHMLPPQGGWVGGKFIPGRTIVSMGTLFLMTHKDAYADATKFEPERWLAEDASALDKYFVPFSKGPRSCLSINLAWCELYLAFATLFRRFDLTLDGTKDSDFEWVDAGVAIFQGDNLWCFCKPVEN
;
A
#
# COMPACT_ATOMS: atom_id res chain seq x y z
N MET A 1 1.72 5.94 -0.91
CA MET A 1 1.93 6.55 -2.25
C MET A 1 3.41 6.75 -2.55
N THR A 2 4.18 7.44 -1.70
CA THR A 2 5.59 7.79 -1.93
C THR A 2 6.47 6.64 -2.42
N ILE A 3 6.54 5.53 -1.68
CA ILE A 3 7.38 4.39 -2.08
C ILE A 3 6.86 3.74 -3.38
N GLY A 4 5.55 3.64 -3.57
CA GLY A 4 4.98 3.16 -4.83
C GLY A 4 5.38 4.02 -6.03
N THR A 5 5.34 5.35 -5.87
CA THR A 5 5.81 6.30 -6.89
C THR A 5 7.30 6.16 -7.16
N TYR A 6 8.12 6.05 -6.11
CA TYR A 6 9.55 5.81 -6.27
C TYR A 6 9.81 4.51 -7.06
N ARG A 7 9.19 3.39 -6.65
CA ARG A 7 9.38 2.08 -7.27
C ARG A 7 8.93 2.07 -8.73
N ILE A 8 7.78 2.62 -9.08
CA ILE A 8 7.34 2.64 -10.48
C ILE A 8 8.25 3.48 -11.37
N LEU A 9 8.74 4.64 -10.88
CA LEU A 9 9.65 5.49 -11.65
C LEU A 9 11.06 4.90 -11.83
N ARG A 10 11.47 3.98 -10.95
CA ARG A 10 12.69 3.17 -11.12
C ARG A 10 12.58 2.15 -12.26
N HIS A 11 11.37 1.90 -12.77
CA HIS A 11 11.08 0.93 -13.83
C HIS A 11 10.39 1.62 -15.02
N PRO A 12 11.15 2.24 -15.94
CA PRO A 12 10.60 3.00 -17.05
C PRO A 12 9.59 2.22 -17.90
N GLU A 13 9.83 0.93 -18.11
CA GLU A 13 8.94 0.04 -18.86
C GLU A 13 7.57 -0.10 -18.17
N LYS A 14 7.57 -0.23 -16.85
CA LYS A 14 6.37 -0.36 -16.04
C LYS A 14 5.63 0.98 -15.95
N TYR A 15 6.38 2.07 -15.84
CA TYR A 15 5.83 3.42 -15.84
C TYR A 15 5.12 3.75 -17.17
N GLN A 16 5.74 3.45 -18.31
CA GLN A 16 5.11 3.70 -19.62
C GLN A 16 3.85 2.87 -19.82
N ARG A 17 3.86 1.60 -19.38
CA ARG A 17 2.66 0.76 -19.41
C ARG A 17 1.51 1.34 -18.59
N LEU A 18 1.80 1.85 -17.39
CA LEU A 18 0.81 2.53 -16.54
C LEU A 18 0.25 3.78 -17.23
N LYS A 19 1.12 4.61 -17.80
CA LYS A 19 0.70 5.81 -18.54
C LYS A 19 -0.18 5.48 -19.74
N ALA A 20 0.14 4.42 -20.48
CA ALA A 20 -0.65 3.99 -21.63
C ALA A 20 -2.07 3.61 -21.21
N GLU A 21 -2.22 2.75 -20.19
CA GLU A 21 -3.53 2.34 -19.66
C GLU A 21 -4.34 3.54 -19.15
N LEU A 22 -3.70 4.46 -18.41
CA LEU A 22 -4.36 5.67 -17.91
C LEU A 22 -4.77 6.63 -19.03
N LYS A 23 -3.98 6.72 -20.10
CA LYS A 23 -4.29 7.56 -21.27
C LYS A 23 -5.48 7.01 -22.04
N GLU A 24 -5.57 5.69 -22.18
CA GLU A 24 -6.73 5.03 -22.80
C GLU A 24 -8.01 5.24 -21.98
N ALA A 25 -7.91 5.09 -20.65
CA ALA A 25 -9.04 5.25 -19.75
C ALA A 25 -9.50 6.71 -19.57
N TRP A 26 -8.56 7.67 -19.66
CA TRP A 26 -8.83 9.10 -19.53
C TRP A 26 -8.10 9.90 -20.64
N PRO A 27 -8.63 9.91 -21.87
CA PRO A 27 -7.96 10.51 -23.03
C PRO A 27 -7.82 12.03 -22.96
N ASN A 28 -8.83 12.73 -22.43
CA ASN A 28 -8.85 14.18 -22.33
C ASN A 28 -8.82 14.63 -20.86
N LEU A 29 -7.79 15.40 -20.48
CA LEU A 29 -7.56 15.86 -19.10
C LEU A 29 -8.52 16.95 -18.63
N GLU A 30 -9.20 17.63 -19.56
CA GLU A 30 -10.22 18.64 -19.26
C GLU A 30 -11.52 17.99 -18.76
N ASP A 31 -11.74 16.73 -19.14
CA ASP A 31 -12.88 15.96 -18.65
C ASP A 31 -12.68 15.60 -17.18
N ARG A 32 -13.79 15.49 -16.46
CA ARG A 32 -13.79 15.03 -15.07
C ARG A 32 -13.08 13.65 -14.99
N PRO A 33 -12.18 13.44 -14.00
CA PRO A 33 -11.54 12.14 -13.82
C PRO A 33 -12.59 11.02 -13.70
N PRO A 34 -12.51 9.97 -14.53
CA PRO A 34 -13.49 8.88 -14.53
C PRO A 34 -13.22 7.92 -13.37
N SER A 35 -13.52 8.34 -12.14
CA SER A 35 -13.18 7.62 -10.89
C SER A 35 -13.54 6.13 -10.90
N LYS A 36 -14.77 5.79 -11.34
CA LYS A 36 -15.25 4.40 -11.44
C LYS A 36 -14.55 3.58 -12.53
N ALA A 37 -14.00 4.23 -13.55
CA ALA A 37 -13.23 3.54 -14.58
C ALA A 37 -11.85 3.15 -14.05
N PHE A 38 -11.23 3.99 -13.22
CA PHE A 38 -9.92 3.70 -12.60
C PHE A 38 -9.94 2.43 -11.75
N GLU A 39 -11.03 2.18 -11.02
CA GLU A 39 -11.21 0.94 -10.23
C GLU A 39 -11.20 -0.34 -11.09
N LYS A 40 -11.45 -0.22 -12.40
CA LYS A 40 -11.49 -1.35 -13.35
C LYS A 40 -10.19 -1.54 -14.11
N LEU A 41 -9.20 -0.67 -13.90
CA LEU A 41 -7.93 -0.72 -14.63
C LEU A 41 -7.02 -1.79 -14.01
N PRO A 42 -6.77 -2.91 -14.71
CA PRO A 42 -6.06 -4.04 -14.13
C PRO A 42 -4.61 -3.68 -13.76
N TYR A 43 -3.91 -2.93 -14.61
CA TYR A 43 -2.50 -2.63 -14.36
C TYR A 43 -2.32 -1.54 -13.30
N LEU A 44 -3.17 -0.50 -13.27
CA LEU A 44 -3.23 0.44 -12.15
C LEU A 44 -3.46 -0.27 -10.82
N THR A 45 -4.42 -1.20 -10.79
CA THR A 45 -4.73 -2.01 -9.60
C THR A 45 -3.53 -2.83 -9.17
N ALA A 46 -2.87 -3.48 -10.13
CA ALA A 46 -1.65 -4.24 -9.91
C ALA A 46 -0.51 -3.39 -9.32
N VAL A 47 -0.30 -2.17 -9.84
CA VAL A 47 0.71 -1.23 -9.34
C VAL A 47 0.40 -0.81 -7.91
N ILE A 48 -0.87 -0.52 -7.58
CA ILE A 48 -1.28 -0.15 -6.22
C ILE A 48 -1.09 -1.33 -5.26
N LYS A 49 -1.52 -2.54 -5.65
CA LYS A 49 -1.32 -3.75 -4.83
C LYS A 49 0.16 -3.99 -4.56
N GLU A 50 1.02 -3.87 -5.58
CA GLU A 50 2.46 -4.06 -5.42
C GLU A 50 3.12 -2.97 -4.56
N ALA A 51 2.65 -1.73 -4.67
CA ALA A 51 3.10 -0.64 -3.80
C ALA A 51 2.73 -0.90 -2.33
N LEU A 52 1.49 -1.36 -2.06
CA LEU A 52 1.04 -1.71 -0.71
C LEU A 52 1.79 -2.92 -0.13
N ARG A 53 2.13 -3.90 -0.98
CA ARG A 53 2.89 -5.10 -0.58
C ARG A 53 4.33 -4.76 -0.18
N THR A 54 5.01 -3.95 -1.00
CA THR A 54 6.43 -3.61 -0.82
C THR A 54 6.68 -2.57 0.26
N ALA A 55 5.66 -1.76 0.57
CA ALA A 55 5.72 -0.71 1.58
C ALA A 55 4.41 -0.66 2.38
N PRO A 56 4.16 -1.65 3.25
CA PRO A 56 3.00 -1.60 4.11
C PRO A 56 3.01 -0.38 5.02
N THR A 57 1.83 0.14 5.31
CA THR A 57 1.65 1.25 6.26
C THR A 57 1.95 0.86 7.70
N THR A 58 1.84 -0.43 8.04
CA THR A 58 2.20 -0.96 9.35
C THR A 58 3.03 -2.24 9.21
N THR A 59 4.09 -2.35 9.99
CA THR A 59 4.98 -3.54 10.03
C THR A 59 4.31 -4.73 10.73
N SER A 60 3.52 -4.45 11.76
CA SER A 60 2.71 -5.39 12.51
C SER A 60 1.23 -4.99 12.51
N GLU A 61 0.35 -5.98 12.44
CA GLU A 61 -1.09 -5.77 12.68
C GLU A 61 -1.39 -5.55 14.16
N PHE A 62 -2.55 -4.95 14.43
CA PHE A 62 -3.02 -4.76 15.80
C PHE A 62 -3.16 -6.10 16.52
N SER A 63 -2.69 -6.14 17.76
CA SER A 63 -2.68 -7.35 18.56
C SER A 63 -4.10 -7.80 18.96
N HIS A 64 -4.31 -9.10 18.98
CA HIS A 64 -5.54 -9.74 19.40
C HIS A 64 -5.31 -10.52 20.71
N MET A 65 -6.27 -10.45 21.63
CA MET A 65 -6.25 -11.29 22.82
C MET A 65 -7.03 -12.58 22.56
N LEU A 66 -6.43 -13.73 22.86
CA LEU A 66 -7.14 -15.00 22.83
C LEU A 66 -8.22 -15.07 23.91
N PRO A 67 -9.34 -15.77 23.64
CA PRO A 67 -10.40 -15.94 24.62
C PRO A 67 -9.89 -16.73 25.84
N PRO A 68 -10.60 -16.71 26.99
CA PRO A 68 -10.13 -17.34 28.23
C PRO A 68 -9.75 -18.82 28.10
N GLN A 69 -10.40 -19.56 27.20
CA GLN A 69 -10.13 -20.97 26.93
C GLN A 69 -8.88 -21.23 26.07
N GLY A 70 -8.19 -20.19 25.59
CA GLY A 70 -7.08 -20.33 24.65
C GLY A 70 -7.54 -20.63 23.23
N GLY A 71 -6.61 -21.08 22.39
CA GLY A 71 -6.87 -21.39 20.98
C GLY A 71 -5.67 -21.95 20.26
N TRP A 72 -5.89 -22.46 19.05
CA TRP A 72 -4.85 -23.07 18.22
C TRP A 72 -4.37 -22.09 17.16
N VAL A 73 -3.06 -21.85 17.10
CA VAL A 73 -2.41 -20.99 16.10
C VAL A 73 -1.21 -21.73 15.53
N GLY A 74 -1.17 -21.92 14.21
CA GLY A 74 -0.04 -22.59 13.54
C GLY A 74 0.23 -24.02 14.07
N GLY A 75 -0.82 -24.76 14.44
CA GLY A 75 -0.70 -26.11 15.00
C GLY A 75 -0.25 -26.16 16.46
N LYS A 76 -0.11 -25.03 17.15
CA LYS A 76 0.23 -24.96 18.58
C LYS A 76 -0.93 -24.41 19.39
N PHE A 77 -1.18 -25.01 20.54
CA PHE A 77 -2.13 -24.47 21.51
C PHE A 77 -1.51 -23.28 22.24
N ILE A 78 -2.22 -22.17 22.26
CA ILE A 78 -1.85 -20.92 22.91
C ILE A 78 -2.80 -20.70 24.10
N PRO A 79 -2.28 -20.48 25.32
CA PRO A 79 -3.10 -20.24 26.50
C PRO A 79 -4.03 -19.03 26.34
N GLY A 80 -5.16 -19.08 27.05
CA GLY A 80 -6.11 -17.97 27.06
C GLY A 80 -5.52 -16.68 27.57
N ARG A 81 -6.10 -15.55 27.15
CA ARG A 81 -5.63 -14.19 27.46
C ARG A 81 -4.23 -13.85 26.93
N THR A 82 -3.63 -14.72 26.12
CA THR A 82 -2.37 -14.41 25.42
C THR A 82 -2.65 -13.37 24.33
N ILE A 83 -1.76 -12.39 24.20
CA ILE A 83 -1.77 -11.40 23.13
C ILE A 83 -1.00 -11.99 21.93
N VAL A 84 -1.64 -12.03 20.77
CA VAL A 84 -1.06 -12.52 19.51
C VAL A 84 -1.16 -11.44 18.45
N SER A 85 -0.09 -11.25 17.70
CA SER A 85 0.00 -10.29 16.60
C SER A 85 0.58 -10.96 15.36
N MET A 86 0.30 -10.37 14.21
CA MET A 86 0.87 -10.80 12.93
C MET A 86 1.84 -9.74 12.43
N GLY A 87 3.00 -10.16 11.93
CA GLY A 87 3.89 -9.25 11.21
C GLY A 87 3.48 -9.14 9.74
N THR A 88 2.71 -8.10 9.40
CA THR A 88 2.24 -7.79 8.04
C THR A 88 3.40 -7.74 7.05
N LEU A 89 4.51 -7.09 7.43
CA LEU A 89 5.68 -6.95 6.59
C LEU A 89 6.29 -8.32 6.26
N PHE A 90 6.44 -9.21 7.26
CA PHE A 90 6.99 -10.54 7.04
C PHE A 90 6.11 -11.38 6.13
N LEU A 91 4.78 -11.29 6.26
CA LEU A 91 3.86 -12.02 5.41
C LEU A 91 3.93 -11.55 3.95
N MET A 92 3.92 -10.22 3.73
CA MET A 92 3.90 -9.62 2.39
C MET A 92 5.26 -9.62 1.67
N THR A 93 6.33 -9.97 2.39
CA THR A 93 7.68 -10.17 1.84
C THR A 93 8.14 -11.63 1.91
N HIS A 94 7.27 -12.56 2.32
CA HIS A 94 7.63 -13.96 2.46
C HIS A 94 7.86 -14.62 1.10
N LYS A 95 9.03 -15.24 0.90
CA LYS A 95 9.41 -15.90 -0.36
C LYS A 95 8.48 -17.04 -0.78
N ASP A 96 7.89 -17.75 0.19
CA ASP A 96 6.95 -18.85 -0.10
C ASP A 96 5.57 -18.33 -0.55
N ALA A 97 5.27 -17.06 -0.26
CA ALA A 97 4.04 -16.40 -0.71
C ALA A 97 4.26 -15.62 -2.02
N TYR A 98 5.43 -14.99 -2.18
CA TYR A 98 5.78 -14.15 -3.31
C TYR A 98 7.13 -14.56 -3.90
N ALA A 99 7.13 -15.13 -5.11
CA ALA A 99 8.35 -15.35 -5.87
C ALA A 99 9.08 -14.01 -6.09
N ASP A 100 10.39 -13.98 -5.83
CA ASP A 100 11.22 -12.77 -5.87
C ASP A 100 10.61 -11.60 -5.08
N ALA A 101 10.16 -11.84 -3.84
CA ALA A 101 9.45 -10.86 -3.00
C ALA A 101 10.13 -9.48 -2.85
N THR A 102 11.43 -9.37 -3.08
CA THR A 102 12.19 -8.11 -3.03
C THR A 102 12.03 -7.24 -4.27
N LYS A 103 11.60 -7.81 -5.41
CA LYS A 103 11.37 -7.08 -6.66
C LYS A 103 10.01 -6.37 -6.61
N PHE A 104 9.94 -5.21 -7.27
CA PHE A 104 8.68 -4.54 -7.55
C PHE A 104 8.14 -5.01 -8.90
N GLU A 105 7.15 -5.91 -8.85
CA GLU A 105 6.61 -6.57 -10.04
C GLU A 105 5.08 -6.57 -10.00
N PRO A 106 4.43 -5.51 -10.54
CA PRO A 106 2.99 -5.45 -10.68
C PRO A 106 2.41 -6.64 -11.46
N GLU A 107 3.15 -7.18 -12.43
CA GLU A 107 2.73 -8.28 -13.30
C GLU A 107 2.23 -9.52 -12.53
N ARG A 108 2.74 -9.77 -11.31
CA ARG A 108 2.28 -10.90 -10.48
C ARG A 108 0.79 -10.85 -10.14
N TRP A 109 0.20 -9.65 -10.14
CA TRP A 109 -1.22 -9.45 -9.86
C TRP A 109 -2.10 -9.64 -11.10
N LEU A 110 -1.49 -9.83 -12.27
CA LEU A 110 -2.14 -10.07 -13.55
C LEU A 110 -2.04 -11.51 -14.03
N ALA A 111 -1.28 -12.36 -13.34
CA ALA A 111 -1.18 -13.78 -13.64
C ALA A 111 -2.52 -14.50 -13.40
N GLU A 112 -2.75 -15.61 -14.10
CA GLU A 112 -4.00 -16.39 -13.98
C GLU A 112 -4.24 -16.89 -12.55
N ASP A 113 -3.17 -17.20 -11.81
CA ASP A 113 -3.18 -17.67 -10.44
C ASP A 113 -3.03 -16.54 -9.40
N ALA A 114 -3.11 -15.27 -9.80
CA ALA A 114 -2.93 -14.12 -8.91
C ALA A 114 -3.91 -14.11 -7.71
N SER A 115 -5.09 -14.73 -7.84
CA SER A 115 -6.04 -14.89 -6.73
C SER A 115 -5.47 -15.69 -5.55
N ALA A 116 -4.50 -16.58 -5.79
CA ALA A 116 -3.80 -17.30 -4.73
C ALA A 116 -2.95 -16.39 -3.84
N LEU A 117 -2.55 -15.21 -4.34
CA LEU A 117 -1.81 -14.20 -3.57
C LEU A 117 -2.72 -13.44 -2.60
N ASP A 118 -4.03 -13.36 -2.88
CA ASP A 118 -4.95 -12.58 -2.06
C ASP A 118 -5.00 -13.07 -0.61
N LYS A 119 -4.74 -14.35 -0.33
CA LYS A 119 -4.65 -14.85 1.06
C LYS A 119 -3.52 -14.20 1.85
N TYR A 120 -2.39 -13.91 1.20
CA TYR A 120 -1.19 -13.32 1.79
C TYR A 120 -1.17 -11.80 1.72
N PHE A 121 -2.05 -11.21 0.91
CA PHE A 121 -2.18 -9.76 0.77
C PHE A 121 -3.07 -9.21 1.90
N VAL A 122 -2.44 -8.57 2.89
CA VAL A 122 -3.09 -8.06 4.11
C VAL A 122 -2.69 -6.62 4.47
N PRO A 123 -2.54 -5.68 3.51
CA PRO A 123 -2.10 -4.31 3.84
C PRO A 123 -3.08 -3.54 4.74
N PHE A 124 -4.31 -4.03 4.85
CA PHE A 124 -5.39 -3.45 5.65
C PHE A 124 -5.92 -4.40 6.74
N SER A 125 -5.14 -5.43 7.11
CA SER A 125 -5.58 -6.55 7.95
C SER A 125 -6.78 -7.31 7.37
N LYS A 126 -7.27 -8.32 8.08
CA LYS A 126 -8.41 -9.16 7.69
C LYS A 126 -9.29 -9.53 8.88
N GLY A 127 -10.53 -9.90 8.57
CA GLY A 127 -11.51 -10.34 9.56
C GLY A 127 -12.21 -9.17 10.27
N PRO A 128 -12.85 -9.40 11.43
CA PRO A 128 -13.72 -8.42 12.09
C PRO A 128 -13.05 -7.12 12.53
N ARG A 129 -11.70 -7.08 12.52
CA ARG A 129 -10.89 -5.92 12.91
C ARG A 129 -10.06 -5.38 11.75
N SER A 130 -10.39 -5.75 10.51
CA SER A 130 -9.80 -5.13 9.32
C SER A 130 -10.03 -3.62 9.32
N CYS A 131 -9.19 -2.89 8.58
CA CYS A 131 -9.27 -1.45 8.46
C CYS A 131 -10.71 -0.99 8.15
N LEU A 132 -11.26 -0.14 9.00
CA LEU A 132 -12.61 0.40 8.86
C LEU A 132 -12.75 1.20 7.56
N SER A 133 -11.67 1.86 7.13
CA SER A 133 -11.65 2.77 5.99
C SER A 133 -11.11 2.11 4.70
N ILE A 134 -11.14 0.77 4.59
CA ILE A 134 -10.56 0.06 3.44
C ILE A 134 -11.13 0.55 2.09
N ASN A 135 -12.44 0.76 2.00
CA ASN A 135 -13.08 1.21 0.76
C ASN A 135 -12.67 2.65 0.41
N LEU A 136 -12.58 3.54 1.41
CA LEU A 136 -12.12 4.91 1.20
C LEU A 136 -10.65 4.92 0.76
N ALA A 137 -9.80 4.12 1.41
CA ALA A 137 -8.38 4.01 1.06
C ALA A 137 -8.20 3.55 -0.39
N TRP A 138 -8.96 2.55 -0.86
CA TRP A 138 -8.91 2.13 -2.25
C TRP A 138 -9.36 3.24 -3.22
N CYS A 139 -10.48 3.90 -2.94
CA CYS A 139 -10.95 5.03 -3.75
C CYS A 139 -9.88 6.13 -3.87
N GLU A 140 -9.27 6.51 -2.75
CA GLU A 140 -8.20 7.51 -2.70
C GLU A 140 -6.96 7.05 -3.47
N LEU A 141 -6.54 5.79 -3.30
CA LEU A 141 -5.39 5.24 -4.01
C LEU A 141 -5.60 5.22 -5.52
N TYR A 142 -6.76 4.77 -6.00
CA TYR A 142 -7.08 4.80 -7.43
C TYR A 142 -7.08 6.21 -7.97
N LEU A 143 -7.80 7.13 -7.33
CA LEU A 143 -7.90 8.52 -7.75
C LEU A 143 -6.54 9.22 -7.74
N ALA A 144 -5.78 9.07 -6.65
CA ALA A 144 -4.52 9.76 -6.48
C ALA A 144 -3.44 9.22 -7.43
N PHE A 145 -3.26 7.90 -7.53
CA PHE A 145 -2.30 7.32 -8.48
C PHE A 145 -2.68 7.64 -9.92
N ALA A 146 -3.94 7.41 -10.32
CA ALA A 146 -4.38 7.67 -11.68
C ALA A 146 -4.20 9.15 -12.04
N THR A 147 -4.63 10.07 -11.16
CA THR A 147 -4.55 11.50 -11.43
C THR A 147 -3.09 11.98 -11.50
N LEU A 148 -2.25 11.53 -10.57
CA LEU A 148 -0.83 11.91 -10.52
C LEU A 148 -0.11 11.48 -11.81
N PHE A 149 -0.18 10.19 -12.16
CA PHE A 149 0.56 9.66 -13.31
C PHE A 149 -0.05 10.04 -14.67
N ARG A 150 -1.32 10.44 -14.70
CA ARG A 150 -1.98 10.88 -15.93
C ARG A 150 -1.79 12.37 -16.22
N ARG A 151 -1.69 13.22 -15.18
CA ARG A 151 -1.52 14.67 -15.32
C ARG A 151 -0.05 15.10 -15.39
N PHE A 152 0.88 14.31 -14.87
CA PHE A 152 2.28 14.70 -14.76
C PHE A 152 3.23 13.69 -15.41
N ASP A 153 4.24 14.23 -16.09
CA ASP A 153 5.45 13.50 -16.49
C ASP A 153 6.44 13.54 -15.34
N LEU A 154 6.59 12.42 -14.65
CA LEU A 154 7.40 12.34 -13.44
C LEU A 154 8.76 11.70 -13.76
N THR A 155 9.80 12.25 -13.16
CA THR A 155 11.17 11.74 -13.23
C THR A 155 11.79 11.77 -11.84
N LEU A 156 12.64 10.79 -11.53
CA LEU A 156 13.44 10.84 -10.31
C LEU A 156 14.56 11.87 -10.46
N ASP A 157 14.87 12.56 -9.38
CA ASP A 157 15.95 13.55 -9.27
C ASP A 157 17.35 12.94 -9.05
N GLY A 158 17.45 11.60 -9.08
CA GLY A 158 18.66 10.86 -8.76
C GLY A 158 18.57 10.04 -7.48
N THR A 159 17.46 10.12 -6.73
CA THR A 159 17.16 9.29 -5.54
C THR A 159 17.40 7.79 -5.80
N LYS A 160 18.02 7.11 -4.83
CA LYS A 160 18.43 5.69 -4.86
C LYS A 160 17.93 4.94 -3.64
N ASP A 161 17.96 3.61 -3.70
CA ASP A 161 17.58 2.72 -2.58
C ASP A 161 18.42 2.98 -1.32
N SER A 162 19.68 3.43 -1.47
CA SER A 162 20.57 3.79 -0.35
C SER A 162 20.15 5.04 0.41
N ASP A 163 19.28 5.86 -0.17
CA ASP A 163 18.84 7.12 0.42
C ASP A 163 17.63 6.92 1.35
N PHE A 164 17.09 5.69 1.43
CA PHE A 164 15.97 5.34 2.29
C PHE A 164 16.45 4.59 3.54
N GLU A 165 16.05 5.08 4.71
CA GLU A 165 16.11 4.35 5.96
C GLU A 165 14.71 3.86 6.35
N TRP A 166 14.54 2.55 6.51
CA TRP A 166 13.27 1.98 6.96
C TRP A 166 13.18 2.06 8.48
N VAL A 167 12.29 2.93 8.97
CA VAL A 167 12.02 3.09 10.38
C VAL A 167 10.60 2.61 10.68
N ASP A 168 10.47 1.66 11.60
CA ASP A 168 9.18 1.25 12.12
C ASP A 168 8.72 2.24 13.19
N ALA A 169 7.77 3.08 12.81
CA ALA A 169 7.24 4.15 13.64
C ALA A 169 5.71 4.06 13.69
N GLY A 170 5.17 3.48 14.75
CA GLY A 170 3.71 3.44 14.99
C GLY A 170 3.09 4.81 15.31
N VAL A 171 3.91 5.86 15.42
CA VAL A 171 3.55 7.24 15.79
C VAL A 171 4.51 8.23 15.10
N ALA A 172 4.16 9.52 15.10
CA ALA A 172 5.04 10.56 14.61
C ALA A 172 6.37 10.58 15.40
N ILE A 173 7.49 10.47 14.69
CA ILE A 173 8.83 10.68 15.26
C ILE A 173 9.21 12.13 14.97
N PHE A 174 9.04 13.01 15.96
CA PHE A 174 9.57 14.37 15.88
C PHE A 174 11.07 14.32 16.14
N GLN A 175 11.87 14.64 15.10
CA GLN A 175 13.33 14.68 15.17
C GLN A 175 13.90 16.10 15.35
N GLY A 176 13.03 17.12 15.47
CA GLY A 176 13.39 18.53 15.72
C GLY A 176 12.60 19.14 16.88
N ASP A 177 12.57 20.47 17.02
CA ASP A 177 11.71 21.14 17.99
C ASP A 177 10.21 20.94 17.69
N ASN A 178 9.38 20.91 18.74
CA ASN A 178 7.94 20.68 18.65
C ASN A 178 7.24 21.63 17.65
N LEU A 179 6.13 21.16 17.06
CA LEU A 179 5.20 22.01 16.32
C LEU A 179 4.64 23.12 17.24
N TRP A 180 4.94 24.37 16.92
CA TRP A 180 4.28 25.54 17.50
C TRP A 180 3.28 26.11 16.49
N CYS A 181 2.03 26.28 16.93
CA CYS A 181 1.01 26.96 16.14
C CYS A 181 0.46 28.14 16.94
N PHE A 182 0.54 29.34 16.37
CA PHE A 182 -0.03 30.54 16.94
C PHE A 182 -1.25 30.95 16.11
N CYS A 183 -2.44 30.67 16.65
CA CYS A 183 -3.70 31.05 16.02
C CYS A 183 -4.03 32.51 16.32
N LYS A 184 -4.34 33.28 15.27
CA LYS A 184 -4.99 34.59 15.38
C LYS A 184 -6.38 34.52 14.75
N PRO A 185 -7.40 35.18 15.33
CA PRO A 185 -8.71 35.29 14.71
C PRO A 185 -8.61 35.94 13.33
N VAL A 186 -9.44 35.48 12.40
CA VAL A 186 -9.62 36.16 11.11
C VAL A 186 -10.50 37.39 11.38
N GLU A 187 -10.04 38.58 11.00
CA GLU A 187 -10.85 39.79 11.03
C GLU A 187 -11.87 39.76 9.89
N ASN A 188 -13.11 40.15 10.18
CA ASN A 188 -14.22 40.22 9.22
C ASN A 188 -13.99 41.28 8.13
#